data_AF-A0A6C0BZ60-F1
#
_entry.id   AF-A0A6C0BZ60-F1
#
_cell.length_a   1.000
_cell.length_b   1.000
_cell.length_c   1.000
_cell.angle_alpha   90.00
_cell.angle_beta   90.00
_cell.angle_gamma   90.00
#
_symmetry.space_group_name_H-M   'P 1'
#
loop_
_entity.id
_entity.type
_entity.pdbx_description
1 polymer ?
#
loop_
_entity_poly.entity_id
_entity_poly.type
_entity_poly.pdbx_seq_one_letter_code
_entity_poly.pdbx_strand_id
1 'polypeptide(L)'
;MSGVIVKGMSTGIIVPHILSLCGAAIGQSGVDYYAEIHTKPLNSYCHTIGMPFTIYGMLLWIPVLFNLSHMQYINIQKFLYTSYMTHYIFMNYAIGGATAVVYSVPLYYARKKMNSTFLYLEDNGSDKYSSDWEYARMHLFIKGLMVSSGALILQECLGHWLSGDQASRAEAVPNAILYAMYYSISHMF
;
A
#
# COMPACT_ATOMS: atom_id res chain seq x y z
N MET A 1 20.62 5.87 11.61
CA MET A 1 19.37 5.38 10.98
C MET A 1 18.28 5.31 12.04
N SER A 2 17.06 5.79 11.80
CA SER A 2 16.02 5.75 12.85
C SER A 2 15.68 4.28 13.19
N GLY A 3 15.41 3.98 14.47
CA GLY A 3 15.09 2.61 14.90
C GLY A 3 13.88 2.00 14.18
N VAL A 4 12.98 2.83 13.64
CA VAL A 4 11.82 2.42 12.85
C VAL A 4 12.24 1.80 11.50
N ILE A 5 13.26 2.34 10.83
CA ILE A 5 13.75 1.82 9.55
C ILE A 5 14.41 0.45 9.75
N VAL A 6 15.24 0.30 10.78
CA VAL A 6 15.86 -0.98 11.12
C VAL A 6 14.79 -2.04 11.38
N LYS A 7 13.78 -1.71 12.20
CA LYS A 7 12.66 -2.61 12.46
C LYS A 7 11.92 -3.00 11.19
N GLY A 8 11.64 -2.04 10.31
CA GLY A 8 10.98 -2.33 9.04
C GLY A 8 11.82 -3.25 8.14
N MET A 9 13.12 -3.00 8.00
CA MET A 9 14.02 -3.89 7.25
C MET A 9 14.01 -5.31 7.83
N SER A 10 14.14 -5.46 9.15
CA SER A 10 14.07 -6.78 9.80
C SER A 10 12.72 -7.47 9.57
N THR A 11 11.61 -6.73 9.66
CA THR A 11 10.26 -7.23 9.37
C THR A 11 10.13 -7.68 7.91
N GLY A 12 10.67 -6.92 6.95
CA GLY A 12 10.66 -7.28 5.53
C GLY A 12 11.39 -8.60 5.22
N ILE A 13 12.37 -8.98 6.04
CA ILE A 13 13.07 -10.26 5.92
C ILE A 13 12.29 -11.38 6.65
N ILE A 14 11.78 -11.12 7.86
CA ILE A 14 11.22 -12.16 8.74
C ILE A 14 9.76 -12.51 8.40
N VAL A 15 8.91 -11.52 8.14
CA VAL A 15 7.47 -11.73 7.94
C VAL A 15 7.14 -12.68 6.80
N PRO A 16 7.81 -12.63 5.64
CA PRO A 16 7.57 -13.60 4.57
C PRO A 16 7.74 -15.05 5.05
N HIS A 17 8.74 -15.34 5.88
CA HIS A 17 8.93 -16.67 6.46
C HIS A 17 7.78 -17.07 7.39
N ILE A 18 7.31 -16.15 8.23
CA ILE A 18 6.16 -16.40 9.12
C ILE A 18 4.90 -16.69 8.30
N LEU A 19 4.64 -15.90 7.26
CA LEU A 19 3.46 -16.08 6.40
C LEU A 19 3.51 -17.38 5.61
N SER A 20 4.70 -17.84 5.21
CA SER A 20 4.88 -19.16 4.59
C SER A 20 4.44 -20.29 5.54
N LEU A 21 4.72 -20.18 6.84
CA LEU A 21 4.26 -21.14 7.85
C LEU A 21 2.72 -21.12 8.00
N CYS A 22 2.06 -20.03 7.64
CA CYS A 22 0.61 -19.91 7.62
C CYS A 22 -0.03 -20.34 6.28
N GLY A 23 0.76 -20.90 5.35
CA GLY A 23 0.27 -21.38 4.06
C GLY A 23 0.15 -20.31 2.97
N ALA A 24 0.64 -19.09 3.20
CA ALA A 24 0.71 -18.08 2.14
C ALA A 24 1.81 -18.44 1.13
N ALA A 25 1.55 -18.20 -0.16
CA ALA A 25 2.60 -18.28 -1.18
C ALA A 25 3.54 -17.08 -1.04
N ILE A 26 4.86 -17.32 -1.01
CA ILE A 26 5.88 -16.32 -0.67
C ILE A 26 6.99 -16.26 -1.71
N GLY A 27 7.45 -15.04 -1.97
CA GLY A 27 8.47 -14.75 -2.97
C GLY A 27 7.86 -14.74 -4.36
N GLN A 28 8.59 -15.26 -5.34
CA GLN A 28 8.11 -15.30 -6.72
C GLN A 28 6.83 -16.14 -6.86
N SER A 29 6.69 -17.25 -6.13
CA SER A 29 5.45 -18.05 -6.16
C SER A 29 4.22 -17.27 -5.68
N GLY A 30 4.40 -16.34 -4.74
CA GLY A 30 3.33 -15.45 -4.29
C GLY A 30 2.95 -14.40 -5.33
N VAL A 31 3.91 -13.97 -6.15
CA VAL A 31 3.67 -13.10 -7.32
C VAL A 31 2.97 -13.87 -8.42
N ASP A 32 3.42 -15.09 -8.72
CA ASP A 32 2.84 -15.95 -9.76
C ASP A 32 1.38 -16.31 -9.43
N TYR A 33 1.10 -16.63 -8.17
CA TYR A 33 -0.26 -16.87 -7.68
C TYR A 33 -1.15 -15.64 -7.77
N TYR A 34 -0.62 -14.43 -7.56
CA TYR A 34 -1.37 -13.20 -7.81
C TYR A 34 -1.58 -12.97 -9.32
N ALA A 35 -0.57 -13.24 -10.14
CA ALA A 35 -0.59 -13.03 -11.59
C ALA A 35 -1.52 -13.96 -12.35
N GLU A 36 -1.90 -15.12 -11.79
CA GLU A 36 -2.66 -16.15 -12.51
C GLU A 36 -4.03 -15.69 -13.04
N ILE A 37 -4.63 -14.68 -12.39
CA ILE A 37 -5.90 -14.06 -12.82
C ILE A 37 -5.71 -12.76 -13.61
N HIS A 38 -4.47 -12.33 -13.85
CA HIS A 38 -4.13 -11.11 -14.58
C HIS A 38 -3.41 -11.47 -15.88
N THR A 39 -4.05 -12.27 -16.73
CA THR A 39 -3.42 -12.82 -17.94
C THR A 39 -3.43 -11.85 -19.11
N LYS A 40 -4.36 -10.88 -19.13
CA LYS A 40 -4.50 -9.95 -20.24
C LYS A 40 -3.69 -8.67 -20.00
N PRO A 41 -2.99 -8.13 -21.03
CA PRO A 41 -2.23 -6.89 -20.90
C PRO A 41 -3.05 -5.70 -20.39
N LEU A 42 -4.32 -5.58 -20.84
CA LEU A 42 -5.23 -4.53 -20.36
C LEU A 42 -5.40 -4.59 -18.83
N ASN A 43 -5.59 -5.80 -18.28
CA ASN A 43 -5.73 -5.99 -16.85
C ASN A 43 -4.45 -5.57 -16.11
N SER A 44 -3.30 -6.08 -16.56
CA SER A 44 -2.00 -5.74 -15.99
C SER A 44 -1.72 -4.24 -16.01
N TYR A 45 -2.05 -3.54 -17.09
CA TYR A 45 -1.89 -2.08 -17.18
C TYR A 45 -2.87 -1.31 -16.26
N CYS A 46 -4.13 -1.74 -16.18
CA CYS A 46 -5.09 -1.17 -15.24
C CYS A 46 -4.60 -1.31 -13.79
N HIS A 47 -4.04 -2.46 -13.43
CA HIS A 47 -3.43 -2.68 -12.12
C HIS A 47 -2.22 -1.77 -11.90
N THR A 48 -1.28 -1.69 -12.85
CA THR A 48 -0.11 -0.81 -12.76
C THR A 48 -0.48 0.65 -12.56
N ILE A 49 -1.48 1.15 -13.30
CA ILE A 49 -1.93 2.54 -13.20
C ILE A 49 -2.70 2.77 -11.89
N GLY A 50 -3.59 1.85 -11.51
CA GLY A 50 -4.46 2.00 -10.35
C GLY A 50 -3.76 1.80 -9.01
N MET A 51 -2.70 0.98 -8.94
CA MET A 51 -2.09 0.60 -7.67
C MET A 51 -1.43 1.78 -6.92
N PRO A 52 -0.76 2.75 -7.57
CA PRO A 52 -0.30 3.97 -6.90
C PRO A 52 -1.43 4.75 -6.20
N PHE A 53 -2.61 4.84 -6.82
CA PHE A 53 -3.78 5.50 -6.21
C PHE A 53 -4.34 4.68 -5.05
N THR A 54 -4.41 3.36 -5.21
CA THR A 54 -4.79 2.41 -4.17
C THR A 54 -3.91 2.55 -2.93
N ILE A 55 -2.59 2.57 -3.12
CA ILE A 55 -1.62 2.75 -2.03
C ILE A 55 -1.70 4.15 -1.43
N TYR A 56 -1.83 5.22 -2.24
CA TYR A 56 -2.04 6.56 -1.71
C TYR A 56 -3.29 6.63 -0.81
N GLY A 57 -4.41 6.07 -1.26
CA GLY A 57 -5.65 6.02 -0.48
C GLY A 57 -5.47 5.25 0.83
N MET A 58 -4.91 4.04 0.76
CA MET A 58 -4.61 3.21 1.93
C MET A 58 -3.69 3.90 2.95
N LEU A 59 -2.67 4.58 2.47
CA LEU A 59 -1.76 5.35 3.32
C LEU A 59 -2.46 6.49 4.07
N LEU A 60 -3.58 6.99 3.55
CA LEU A 60 -4.44 7.98 4.21
C LEU A 60 -5.37 7.34 5.24
N TRP A 61 -6.14 6.31 4.89
CA TRP A 61 -7.22 5.82 5.75
C TRP A 61 -6.79 4.75 6.76
N ILE A 62 -5.85 3.84 6.43
CA ILE A 62 -5.45 2.74 7.33
C ILE A 62 -4.95 3.30 8.66
N PRO A 63 -4.01 4.26 8.68
CA PRO A 63 -3.51 4.75 9.96
C PRO A 63 -4.57 5.45 10.82
N VAL A 64 -5.60 6.04 10.18
CA VAL A 64 -6.67 6.77 10.88
C VAL A 64 -7.53 5.83 11.72
N LEU A 65 -7.71 4.58 11.27
CA LEU A 65 -8.45 3.56 12.02
C LEU A 65 -7.87 3.27 13.41
N PHE A 66 -6.57 3.48 13.59
CA PHE A 66 -5.88 3.18 14.84
C PHE A 66 -5.74 4.40 15.77
N ASN A 67 -6.35 5.54 15.43
CA ASN A 67 -6.29 6.76 16.24
C ASN A 67 -4.85 7.18 16.65
N LEU A 68 -3.91 7.05 15.71
CA LEU A 68 -2.51 7.36 15.93
C LEU A 68 -2.29 8.87 16.13
N SER A 69 -1.18 9.25 16.76
CA SER A 69 -0.66 10.64 16.75
C SER A 69 0.10 10.92 15.46
N HIS A 70 0.30 12.21 15.10
CA HIS A 70 1.03 12.62 13.89
C HIS A 70 2.35 11.88 13.68
N MET A 71 3.17 11.79 14.72
CA MET A 71 4.45 11.09 14.67
C MET A 71 4.30 9.57 14.52
N GLN A 72 3.27 8.97 15.13
CA GLN A 72 2.97 7.55 14.94
C GLN A 72 2.50 7.24 13.51
N TYR A 73 1.75 8.13 12.85
CA TYR A 73 1.39 8.02 11.42
C TYR A 73 2.65 7.96 10.53
N ILE A 74 3.56 8.90 10.73
CA ILE A 74 4.81 8.94 9.96
C ILE A 74 5.63 7.66 10.20
N ASN A 75 5.69 7.20 11.46
CA ASN A 75 6.45 6.02 11.82
C ASN A 75 5.86 4.73 11.24
N ILE A 76 4.53 4.53 11.27
CA ILE A 76 3.93 3.32 10.70
C ILE A 76 4.09 3.29 9.17
N GLN A 77 3.96 4.43 8.49
CA GLN A 77 4.20 4.51 7.05
C GLN A 77 5.67 4.25 6.70
N LYS A 78 6.62 4.80 7.48
CA LYS A 78 8.06 4.51 7.30
C LYS A 78 8.33 3.02 7.49
N PHE A 79 7.83 2.46 8.58
CA PHE A 79 7.96 1.03 8.91
C PHE A 79 7.45 0.16 7.76
N LEU A 80 6.17 0.29 7.39
CA LEU A 80 5.55 -0.51 6.34
C LEU A 80 6.29 -0.37 5.01
N TYR A 81 6.57 0.86 4.58
CA TYR A 81 7.31 1.09 3.33
C TYR A 81 8.67 0.38 3.34
N THR A 82 9.44 0.52 4.42
CA THR A 82 10.74 -0.16 4.52
C THR A 82 10.61 -1.67 4.58
N SER A 83 9.57 -2.22 5.22
CA SER A 83 9.30 -3.66 5.24
C SER A 83 9.02 -4.19 3.84
N TYR A 84 8.10 -3.56 3.11
CA TYR A 84 7.74 -3.97 1.74
C TYR A 84 8.92 -3.85 0.78
N MET A 85 9.62 -2.72 0.77
CA MET A 85 10.73 -2.52 -0.17
C MET A 85 11.91 -3.44 0.14
N THR A 86 12.19 -3.71 1.42
CA THR A 86 13.22 -4.70 1.78
C THR A 86 12.83 -6.08 1.26
N HIS A 87 11.61 -6.53 1.52
CA HIS A 87 11.11 -7.81 1.01
C HIS A 87 11.27 -7.94 -0.51
N TYR A 88 10.84 -6.92 -1.25
CA TYR A 88 10.93 -6.91 -2.72
C TYR A 88 12.37 -6.89 -3.26
N ILE A 89 13.27 -6.13 -2.61
CA ILE A 89 14.69 -6.10 -2.99
C ILE A 89 15.36 -7.45 -2.78
N PHE A 90 14.97 -8.19 -1.72
CA PHE A 90 15.46 -9.55 -1.48
C PHE A 90 14.93 -10.58 -2.49
N MET A 91 13.76 -10.35 -3.08
CA MET A 91 13.23 -11.18 -4.16
C MET A 91 13.96 -10.92 -5.49
N ASN A 92 14.05 -9.64 -5.88
CA ASN A 92 14.78 -9.19 -7.06
C ASN A 92 15.19 -7.73 -6.86
N TYR A 93 16.50 -7.47 -6.83
CA TYR A 93 17.02 -6.14 -6.51
C TYR A 93 16.60 -5.06 -7.52
N ALA A 94 16.50 -5.41 -8.81
CA ALA A 94 16.17 -4.47 -9.87
C ALA A 94 14.69 -4.08 -9.82
N ILE A 95 13.81 -5.09 -9.82
CA ILE A 95 12.36 -4.86 -9.73
C ILE A 95 12.01 -4.20 -8.40
N GLY A 96 12.54 -4.71 -7.28
CA GLY A 96 12.32 -4.13 -5.96
C GLY A 96 12.81 -2.69 -5.84
N GLY A 97 13.95 -2.36 -6.44
CA GLY A 97 14.45 -0.99 -6.54
C GLY A 97 13.51 -0.09 -7.35
N ALA A 98 13.02 -0.55 -8.50
CA ALA A 98 12.04 0.18 -9.31
C ALA A 98 10.71 0.38 -8.57
N THR A 99 10.19 -0.66 -7.91
CA THR A 99 9.00 -0.57 -7.05
C THR A 99 9.19 0.46 -5.95
N ALA A 100 10.36 0.50 -5.29
CA ALA A 100 10.66 1.52 -4.29
C ALA A 100 10.57 2.94 -4.86
N VAL A 101 11.18 3.19 -6.01
CA VAL A 101 11.13 4.52 -6.66
C VAL A 101 9.68 4.91 -6.97
N VAL A 102 8.92 4.04 -7.64
CA VAL A 102 7.53 4.34 -8.04
C VAL A 102 6.64 4.58 -6.82
N TYR A 103 6.70 3.72 -5.81
CA TYR A 103 5.82 3.82 -4.63
C TYR A 103 6.30 4.83 -3.58
N SER A 104 7.49 5.42 -3.76
CA SER A 104 7.89 6.61 -2.99
C SER A 104 7.00 7.83 -3.30
N VAL A 105 6.42 7.91 -4.50
CA VAL A 105 5.54 9.01 -4.94
C VAL A 105 4.22 9.04 -4.17
N PRO A 106 3.37 7.99 -4.16
CA PRO A 106 2.14 8.00 -3.37
C PRO A 106 2.43 8.16 -1.88
N LEU A 107 3.55 7.63 -1.37
CA LEU A 107 4.00 7.85 0.00
C LEU A 107 4.29 9.33 0.30
N TYR A 108 5.02 10.01 -0.58
CA TYR A 108 5.33 11.43 -0.44
C TYR A 108 4.05 12.27 -0.41
N TYR A 109 3.12 12.04 -1.35
CA TYR A 109 1.87 12.80 -1.41
C TYR A 109 0.94 12.51 -0.23
N ALA A 110 0.86 11.26 0.23
CA ALA A 110 0.07 10.91 1.41
C ALA A 110 0.60 11.63 2.66
N ARG A 111 1.93 11.64 2.85
CA ARG A 111 2.59 12.37 3.95
C ARG A 111 2.37 13.87 3.86
N LYS A 112 2.54 14.45 2.67
CA LYS A 112 2.29 15.89 2.44
C LYS A 112 0.87 16.25 2.85
N LYS A 113 -0.12 15.45 2.43
CA LYS A 113 -1.53 15.67 2.79
C LYS A 113 -1.76 15.54 4.29
N MET A 114 -1.26 14.49 4.93
CA MET A 114 -1.38 14.33 6.39
C MET A 114 -0.74 15.47 7.16
N ASN A 115 0.50 15.83 6.82
CA ASN A 115 1.22 16.94 7.47
C ASN A 115 0.42 18.23 7.36
N SER A 116 -0.08 18.57 6.17
CA SER A 116 -0.88 19.77 5.98
C SER A 116 -2.18 19.78 6.81
N THR A 117 -2.73 18.60 7.11
CA THR A 117 -3.97 18.48 7.88
C THR A 117 -3.70 18.50 9.39
N PHE A 118 -2.70 17.78 9.89
CA PHE A 118 -2.43 17.68 11.32
C PHE A 118 -1.61 18.84 11.87
N LEU A 119 -0.61 19.35 11.13
CA LEU A 119 0.16 20.52 11.58
C LEU A 119 -0.73 21.76 11.67
N TYR A 120 -1.68 21.92 10.75
CA TYR A 120 -2.68 22.99 10.83
C TYR A 120 -3.47 22.95 12.14
N LEU A 121 -3.83 21.76 12.63
CA LEU A 121 -4.58 21.63 13.88
C LEU A 121 -3.69 21.88 15.10
N GLU A 122 -2.46 21.38 15.07
CA GLU A 122 -1.47 21.62 16.12
C GLU A 122 -1.13 23.11 16.25
N ASP A 123 -0.90 23.81 15.13
CA ASP A 123 -0.59 25.25 15.10
C ASP A 123 -1.75 26.12 15.60
N ASN A 124 -3.00 25.64 15.48
CA ASN A 124 -4.20 26.31 16.01
C ASN A 124 -4.55 25.91 17.45
N GLY A 125 -3.69 25.12 18.13
CA GLY A 125 -3.90 24.70 19.51
C GLY A 125 -5.06 23.71 19.70
N SER A 126 -5.50 23.04 18.63
CA SER A 126 -6.51 22.00 18.73
C SER A 126 -5.96 20.80 19.49
N ASP A 127 -6.61 20.42 20.60
CA ASP A 127 -6.33 19.15 21.28
C ASP A 127 -6.65 17.97 20.33
N LYS A 128 -5.90 16.88 20.43
CA LYS A 128 -6.16 15.60 19.76
C LYS A 128 -7.59 15.09 20.00
N TYR A 129 -8.23 15.50 21.10
CA TYR A 129 -9.61 15.14 21.44
C TYR A 129 -10.66 16.17 21.01
N SER A 130 -10.27 17.21 20.28
CA SER A 130 -11.21 18.21 19.78
C SER A 130 -12.08 17.67 18.63
N SER A 131 -13.23 18.31 18.42
CA SER A 131 -14.09 18.06 17.27
C SER A 131 -13.37 18.28 15.94
N ASP A 132 -12.44 19.24 15.89
CA ASP A 132 -11.67 19.57 14.68
C ASP A 132 -10.71 18.43 14.31
N TRP A 133 -10.10 17.80 15.32
CA TRP A 133 -9.23 16.64 15.13
C TRP A 133 -10.00 15.42 14.64
N GLU A 134 -11.19 15.19 15.20
CA GLU A 134 -12.10 14.14 14.72
C GLU A 134 -12.56 14.39 13.28
N TYR A 135 -12.98 15.61 12.97
CA TYR A 135 -13.38 15.99 11.62
C TYR A 135 -12.26 15.77 10.60
N ALA A 136 -11.04 16.22 10.92
CA ALA A 136 -9.88 16.05 10.05
C ALA A 136 -9.51 14.58 9.81
N ARG A 137 -9.56 13.75 10.86
CA ARG A 137 -9.37 12.29 10.74
C ARG A 137 -10.44 11.69 9.84
N MET A 138 -11.71 12.01 10.08
CA MET A 138 -12.82 11.50 9.26
C MET A 138 -12.69 11.92 7.80
N HIS A 139 -12.26 13.17 7.55
CA HIS A 139 -12.00 13.65 6.20
C HIS A 139 -10.87 12.87 5.52
N LEU A 140 -9.75 12.60 6.20
CA LEU A 140 -8.67 11.78 5.67
C LEU A 140 -9.11 10.33 5.44
N PHE A 141 -9.92 9.77 6.34
CA PHE A 141 -10.48 8.43 6.22
C PHE A 141 -11.37 8.31 4.99
N ILE A 142 -12.41 9.16 4.87
CA ILE A 142 -13.34 9.14 3.74
C ILE A 142 -12.60 9.37 2.44
N LYS A 143 -11.73 10.38 2.38
CA LYS A 143 -10.94 10.68 1.18
C LYS A 143 -10.04 9.50 0.78
N GLY A 144 -9.32 8.94 1.74
CA GLY A 144 -8.45 7.78 1.51
C GLY A 144 -9.24 6.59 0.99
N LEU A 145 -10.35 6.26 1.66
CA LEU A 145 -11.21 5.13 1.33
C LEU A 145 -11.82 5.29 -0.06
N MET A 146 -12.34 6.48 -0.38
CA MET A 146 -12.88 6.77 -1.72
C MET A 146 -11.83 6.61 -2.81
N VAL A 147 -10.60 7.09 -2.59
CA VAL A 147 -9.53 6.97 -3.59
C VAL A 147 -9.09 5.52 -3.76
N SER A 148 -8.87 4.78 -2.67
CA SER A 148 -8.46 3.37 -2.78
C SER A 148 -9.55 2.49 -3.36
N SER A 149 -10.79 2.64 -2.91
CA SER A 149 -11.92 1.84 -3.40
C SER A 149 -12.26 2.21 -4.85
N GLY A 150 -12.20 3.49 -5.21
CA GLY A 150 -12.40 3.91 -6.60
C GLY A 150 -11.34 3.33 -7.54
N ALA A 151 -10.07 3.32 -7.12
CA ALA A 151 -8.99 2.70 -7.90
C ALA A 151 -9.17 1.18 -8.02
N LEU A 152 -9.54 0.49 -6.92
CA LEU A 152 -9.83 -0.95 -6.92
C LEU A 152 -11.05 -1.30 -7.81
N ILE A 153 -12.11 -0.49 -7.78
CA ILE A 153 -13.28 -0.69 -8.64
C ILE A 153 -12.89 -0.52 -10.12
N LEU A 154 -12.08 0.48 -10.45
CA LEU A 154 -11.59 0.64 -11.82
C LEU A 154 -10.71 -0.54 -12.25
N GLN A 155 -9.87 -1.07 -11.35
CA GLN A 155 -9.07 -2.27 -11.59
C GLN A 155 -9.96 -3.50 -11.84
N GLU A 156 -10.99 -3.73 -11.03
CA GLU A 156 -11.88 -4.88 -11.22
C GLU A 156 -12.76 -4.73 -12.47
N CYS A 157 -13.37 -3.55 -12.70
CA CYS A 157 -14.27 -3.34 -13.83
C CYS A 157 -13.53 -3.21 -15.17
N LEU A 158 -12.46 -2.40 -15.23
CA LEU A 158 -11.72 -2.19 -16.48
C LEU A 158 -10.64 -3.25 -16.69
N GLY A 159 -10.00 -3.68 -15.60
CA GLY A 159 -8.95 -4.68 -15.66
C GLY A 159 -9.52 -6.07 -15.85
N HIS A 160 -10.33 -6.58 -14.93
CA HIS A 160 -10.87 -7.95 -15.05
C HIS A 160 -12.05 -8.04 -16.04
N TRP A 161 -13.14 -7.32 -15.79
CA TRP A 161 -14.39 -7.50 -16.56
C TRP A 161 -14.25 -7.12 -18.04
N LEU A 162 -13.66 -5.96 -18.35
CA LEU A 162 -13.51 -5.51 -19.75
C LEU A 162 -12.44 -6.29 -20.52
N SER A 163 -11.39 -6.80 -19.86
CA SER A 163 -10.37 -7.61 -20.54
C SER A 163 -10.77 -9.07 -20.74
N GLY A 164 -11.76 -9.55 -19.98
CA GLY A 164 -12.20 -10.95 -19.97
C GLY A 164 -11.36 -11.87 -19.08
N ASP A 165 -10.55 -11.32 -18.18
CA ASP A 165 -9.88 -12.08 -17.12
C ASP A 165 -10.90 -12.51 -16.03
N GLN A 166 -10.57 -13.58 -15.30
CA GLN A 166 -11.38 -14.04 -14.18
C GLN A 166 -11.37 -13.01 -13.04
N ALA A 167 -12.49 -12.87 -12.32
CA ALA A 167 -12.61 -11.96 -11.19
C ALA A 167 -11.66 -12.33 -10.04
N SER A 168 -11.32 -11.33 -9.22
CA SER A 168 -10.50 -11.52 -8.03
C SER A 168 -11.14 -12.49 -7.03
N ARG A 169 -10.33 -13.39 -6.46
CA ARG A 169 -10.78 -14.35 -5.44
C ARG A 169 -10.49 -13.85 -4.03
N ALA A 170 -11.40 -14.11 -3.09
CA ALA A 170 -11.29 -13.62 -1.73
C ALA A 170 -10.09 -14.23 -0.98
N GLU A 171 -9.77 -15.50 -1.24
CA GLU A 171 -8.62 -16.18 -0.65
C GLU A 171 -7.27 -15.64 -1.14
N ALA A 172 -7.24 -14.94 -2.29
CA ALA A 172 -6.02 -14.34 -2.83
C ALA A 172 -5.70 -12.97 -2.22
N VAL A 173 -6.57 -12.41 -1.38
CA VAL A 173 -6.40 -11.09 -0.76
C VAL A 173 -5.08 -10.95 0.01
N PRO A 174 -4.63 -11.93 0.83
CA PRO A 174 -3.33 -11.82 1.51
C PRO A 174 -2.16 -11.68 0.53
N ASN A 175 -2.16 -12.44 -0.56
CA ASN A 175 -1.16 -12.34 -1.61
C ASN A 175 -1.27 -11.01 -2.39
N ALA A 176 -2.47 -10.53 -2.64
CA ALA A 176 -2.69 -9.22 -3.28
C ALA A 176 -2.11 -8.09 -2.43
N ILE A 177 -2.35 -8.09 -1.11
CA ILE A 177 -1.77 -7.13 -0.16
C ILE A 177 -0.24 -7.14 -0.23
N LEU A 178 0.35 -8.34 -0.33
CA LEU A 178 1.81 -8.51 -0.33
C LEU A 178 2.46 -8.21 -1.68
N TYR A 179 1.82 -8.53 -2.80
CA TYR A 179 2.50 -8.63 -4.10
C TYR A 179 1.92 -7.74 -5.19
N ALA A 180 0.76 -7.12 -5.03
CA ALA A 180 0.17 -6.28 -6.09
C ALA A 180 1.08 -5.11 -6.51
N MET A 181 1.80 -4.48 -5.57
CA MET A 181 2.76 -3.42 -5.89
C MET A 181 3.95 -3.93 -6.70
N TYR A 182 4.50 -5.08 -6.32
CA TYR A 182 5.62 -5.71 -7.01
C TYR A 182 5.22 -6.18 -8.40
N TYR A 183 4.11 -6.92 -8.50
CA TYR A 183 3.52 -7.40 -9.75
C TYR A 183 3.35 -6.27 -10.77
N SER A 184 2.78 -5.15 -10.31
CA SER A 184 2.52 -3.96 -11.13
C SER A 184 3.75 -3.38 -11.81
N ILE A 185 4.95 -3.65 -11.29
CA ILE A 185 6.23 -3.22 -11.88
C ILE A 185 6.90 -4.40 -12.60
N SER A 186 6.82 -5.61 -12.06
CA SER A 186 7.54 -6.77 -12.60
C SER A 186 7.10 -7.15 -14.01
N HIS A 187 5.81 -7.01 -14.35
CA HIS A 187 5.31 -7.41 -15.68
C HIS A 187 5.72 -6.44 -16.81
N MET A 188 6.35 -5.31 -16.47
CA MET A 188 6.86 -4.33 -17.44
C MET A 188 8.23 -4.70 -18.01
N PHE A 189 8.89 -5.74 -17.48
CA PHE A 189 10.24 -6.19 -17.85
C PHE A 189 10.23 -7.68 -18.21
#